data_AF-A0A0Q3VK75-F1
#
_entry.id   AF-A0A0Q3VK75-F1
#
_cell.length_a   1.000
_cell.length_b   1.000
_cell.length_c   1.000
_cell.angle_alpha   90.00
_cell.angle_beta   90.00
_cell.angle_gamma   90.00
#
_symmetry.space_group_name_H-M   'P 1'
#
loop_
_entity.id
_entity.type
_entity.pdbx_description
1 polymer ?
#
loop_
_entity_poly.entity_id
_entity_poly.type
_entity_poly.pdbx_seq_one_letter_code
_entity_poly.pdbx_strand_id
1 'polypeptide(L)'
;MLSVQQLTGGYSVDSVLKNVSFELEQGELFGILGPNGSGKTTLLKMLSGILPFSEGTILLKGIPIKEYTAKELAKVVAVLPQHTSQSFSYTVKETVSLGRYAHQKGWFQTWSADDERIVRQVMEQTGVAHFEDHPIHELSGGERQRVFLAQALAQEPEILLLDEPTNHLDLSFQKELLDLLKEWTKVKGLTVISIFHDLNLAGLYCDRLLLLENGEININHTPNEVLREERIRKVYRTKIQKQPHPKVPAPQMVLLPEELSEEKGSFTIDESLLEVSKEYIALKCPIPLRTMSSGVVGSGTGWHQFFVNRHVDKDYDCSDHRREMVNYLKSYHFEPGETVGMMTAVYPEDVSHQLYQADDFSAFIVVTAGVGNAIDAARSEEHTFNKTPGTINTWVFVNGELTEEAFIQSIMTATEAKVKAMHDLEVMDAVTGTVATGTSTDSILIAATQKGQRQDYAGTITPLGKLIGKGVYECTMMAIQKSRKRKKK
;
A
#
# COMPACT_ATOMS: atom_id res chain seq x y z
N MET A 1 11.89 -26.15 -16.49
CA MET A 1 12.54 -25.04 -17.22
C MET A 1 11.84 -24.83 -18.55
N LEU A 2 11.34 -23.62 -18.78
CA LEU A 2 10.76 -23.15 -20.04
C LEU A 2 11.70 -22.09 -20.62
N SER A 3 12.09 -22.22 -21.89
CA SER A 3 12.92 -21.25 -22.59
C SER A 3 12.25 -20.83 -23.89
N VAL A 4 12.14 -19.52 -24.09
CA VAL A 4 11.57 -18.89 -25.29
C VAL A 4 12.67 -18.09 -25.94
N GLN A 5 12.93 -18.35 -27.22
CA GLN A 5 14.04 -17.75 -27.97
C GLN A 5 13.52 -17.14 -29.26
N GLN A 6 13.67 -15.83 -29.40
CA GLN A 6 13.38 -15.04 -30.59
C GLN A 6 11.99 -15.30 -31.20
N LEU A 7 10.99 -15.48 -30.32
CA LEU A 7 9.65 -15.88 -30.73
C LEU A 7 8.95 -14.74 -31.49
N THR A 8 8.52 -15.04 -32.71
CA THR A 8 7.77 -14.13 -33.59
C THR A 8 6.55 -14.85 -34.16
N GLY A 9 5.38 -14.20 -34.18
CA GLY A 9 4.16 -14.74 -34.80
C GLY A 9 2.86 -14.07 -34.36
N GLY A 10 1.72 -14.70 -34.67
CA GLY A 10 0.39 -14.23 -34.24
C GLY A 10 -0.72 -14.63 -35.21
N TYR A 11 -1.77 -13.80 -35.28
CA TYR A 11 -3.00 -14.05 -36.05
C TYR A 11 -3.01 -13.44 -37.46
N SER A 12 -1.94 -12.77 -37.91
CA SER A 12 -1.92 -11.92 -39.12
C SER A 12 -0.58 -11.95 -39.86
N VAL A 13 -0.57 -11.39 -41.08
CA VAL A 13 0.64 -11.15 -41.90
C VAL A 13 1.67 -10.31 -41.13
N ASP A 14 1.19 -9.28 -40.41
CA ASP A 14 2.00 -8.58 -39.43
C ASP A 14 2.01 -9.39 -38.12
N SER A 15 3.21 -9.76 -37.67
CA SER A 15 3.38 -10.53 -36.43
C SER A 15 2.99 -9.68 -35.21
N VAL A 16 2.11 -10.23 -34.37
CA VAL A 16 1.64 -9.60 -33.13
C VAL A 16 2.76 -9.57 -32.08
N LEU A 17 3.56 -10.64 -32.03
CA LEU A 17 4.76 -10.72 -31.21
C LEU A 17 6.00 -10.71 -32.09
N LYS A 18 7.04 -10.03 -31.64
CA LYS A 18 8.28 -9.82 -32.38
C LYS A 18 9.46 -10.08 -31.46
N ASN A 19 10.31 -11.04 -31.82
CA ASN A 19 11.59 -11.31 -31.17
C ASN A 19 11.52 -11.43 -29.62
N VAL A 20 10.50 -12.13 -29.11
CA VAL A 20 10.31 -12.31 -27.66
C VAL A 20 11.24 -13.41 -27.15
N SER A 21 12.10 -13.09 -26.18
CA SER A 21 13.03 -14.06 -25.57
C SER A 21 13.03 -13.96 -24.05
N PHE A 22 12.83 -15.08 -23.36
CA PHE A 22 12.92 -15.18 -21.90
C PHE A 22 13.01 -16.62 -21.43
N GLU A 23 13.47 -16.81 -20.20
CA GLU A 23 13.57 -18.11 -19.54
C GLU A 23 12.90 -18.06 -18.17
N LEU A 24 12.28 -19.18 -17.80
CA LEU A 24 11.59 -19.37 -16.53
C LEU A 24 12.11 -20.59 -15.78
N GLU A 25 12.30 -20.38 -14.49
CA GLU A 25 12.70 -21.42 -13.56
C GLU A 25 11.49 -22.21 -13.02
N GLN A 26 11.77 -23.38 -12.46
CA GLN A 26 10.75 -24.18 -11.80
C GLN A 26 10.28 -23.48 -10.51
N GLY A 27 8.96 -23.48 -10.24
CA GLY A 27 8.40 -22.90 -9.02
C GLY A 27 8.34 -21.37 -9.02
N GLU A 28 8.51 -20.73 -10.18
CA GLU A 28 8.39 -19.28 -10.34
C GLU A 28 6.94 -18.87 -10.64
N LEU A 29 6.45 -17.81 -9.98
CA LEU A 29 5.22 -17.10 -10.38
C LEU A 29 5.62 -15.91 -11.26
N PHE A 30 5.47 -16.09 -12.56
CA PHE A 30 5.87 -15.13 -13.59
C PHE A 30 4.68 -14.33 -14.10
N GLY A 31 4.73 -13.01 -13.93
CA GLY A 31 3.67 -12.10 -14.38
C GLY A 31 3.95 -11.49 -15.74
N ILE A 32 2.96 -11.48 -16.63
CA ILE A 32 3.00 -10.75 -17.90
C ILE A 32 2.11 -9.51 -17.79
N LEU A 33 2.73 -8.36 -18.01
CA LEU A 33 2.12 -7.03 -18.02
C LEU A 33 2.16 -6.41 -19.41
N GLY A 34 1.40 -5.36 -19.60
CA GLY A 34 1.40 -4.54 -20.80
C GLY A 34 0.03 -3.94 -21.11
N PRO A 35 -0.03 -2.89 -21.93
CA PRO A 35 -1.29 -2.29 -22.37
C PRO A 35 -2.18 -3.27 -23.16
N ASN A 36 -3.42 -2.88 -23.40
CA ASN A 36 -4.29 -3.64 -24.30
C ASN A 36 -3.68 -3.67 -25.71
N GLY A 37 -3.77 -4.83 -26.36
CA GLY A 37 -3.17 -5.03 -27.69
C GLY A 37 -1.66 -5.29 -27.70
N SER A 38 -0.97 -5.37 -26.55
CA SER A 38 0.48 -5.63 -26.52
C SER A 38 0.90 -7.07 -26.85
N GLY A 39 -0.06 -7.99 -27.02
CA GLY A 39 0.21 -9.39 -27.38
C GLY A 39 0.25 -10.38 -26.21
N LYS A 40 -0.14 -10.00 -24.99
CA LYS A 40 -0.12 -10.87 -23.79
C LYS A 40 -0.82 -12.22 -24.00
N THR A 41 -2.11 -12.20 -24.34
CA THR A 41 -2.91 -13.41 -24.62
C THR A 41 -2.37 -14.19 -25.82
N THR A 42 -1.82 -13.50 -26.82
CA THR A 42 -1.17 -14.14 -27.97
C THR A 42 0.06 -14.93 -27.54
N LEU A 43 0.88 -14.37 -26.65
CA LEU A 43 2.05 -15.05 -26.08
C LEU A 43 1.61 -16.29 -25.31
N LEU A 44 0.64 -16.15 -24.42
CA LEU A 44 0.14 -17.26 -23.61
C LEU A 44 -0.42 -18.41 -24.47
N LYS A 45 -1.11 -18.10 -25.58
CA LYS A 45 -1.60 -19.11 -26.54
C LYS A 45 -0.50 -19.78 -27.37
N MET A 46 0.62 -19.10 -27.63
CA MET A 46 1.78 -19.74 -28.24
C MET A 46 2.50 -20.66 -27.25
N LEU A 47 2.63 -20.23 -25.99
CA LEU A 47 3.22 -21.04 -24.93
C LEU A 47 2.41 -22.31 -24.63
N SER A 48 1.09 -22.27 -24.84
CA SER A 48 0.22 -23.45 -24.70
C SER A 48 0.23 -24.37 -25.93
N GLY A 49 0.90 -23.99 -27.01
CA GLY A 49 0.91 -24.73 -28.28
C GLY A 49 -0.38 -24.62 -29.10
N ILE A 50 -1.36 -23.80 -28.67
CA ILE A 50 -2.63 -23.61 -29.39
C ILE A 50 -2.43 -22.73 -30.64
N LEU A 51 -1.58 -21.70 -30.54
CA LEU A 51 -1.30 -20.78 -31.63
C LEU A 51 0.10 -21.04 -32.19
N PRO A 52 0.26 -21.24 -33.51
CA PRO A 52 1.58 -21.40 -34.12
C PRO A 52 2.37 -20.09 -34.12
N PHE A 53 3.70 -20.22 -34.22
CA PHE A 53 4.65 -19.14 -34.39
C PHE A 53 5.46 -19.33 -35.68
N SER A 54 5.85 -18.23 -36.32
CA SER A 54 6.57 -18.22 -37.60
C SER A 54 8.08 -18.37 -37.41
N GLU A 55 8.65 -17.78 -36.37
CA GLU A 55 10.08 -17.81 -36.08
C GLU A 55 10.35 -18.03 -34.59
N GLY A 56 11.59 -18.40 -34.27
CA GLY A 56 12.04 -18.68 -32.92
C GLY A 56 11.78 -20.10 -32.46
N THR A 57 11.98 -20.37 -31.17
CA THR A 57 11.79 -21.68 -30.55
C THR A 57 11.27 -21.56 -29.13
N ILE A 58 10.36 -22.45 -28.75
CA ILE A 58 9.90 -22.64 -27.37
C ILE A 58 10.37 -24.03 -26.93
N LEU A 59 11.21 -24.09 -25.91
CA LEU A 59 11.77 -25.31 -25.33
C LEU A 59 11.14 -25.57 -23.97
N LEU A 60 10.53 -26.75 -23.81
CA LEU A 60 10.02 -27.24 -22.55
C LEU A 60 10.90 -28.42 -22.12
N LYS A 61 11.57 -28.31 -20.97
CA LYS A 61 12.55 -29.33 -20.53
C LYS A 61 13.63 -29.64 -21.57
N GLY A 62 14.02 -28.64 -22.36
CA GLY A 62 15.00 -28.79 -23.45
C GLY A 62 14.43 -29.39 -24.75
N ILE A 63 13.16 -29.79 -24.78
CA ILE A 63 12.50 -30.36 -25.96
C ILE A 63 11.65 -29.27 -26.63
N PRO A 64 11.76 -29.05 -27.95
CA PRO A 64 10.89 -28.12 -28.66
C PRO A 64 9.40 -28.44 -28.49
N ILE A 65 8.58 -27.43 -28.22
CA ILE A 65 7.13 -27.62 -27.97
C ILE A 65 6.41 -28.32 -29.14
N LYS A 66 6.93 -28.15 -30.37
CA LYS A 66 6.41 -28.78 -31.60
C LYS A 66 6.63 -30.29 -31.66
N GLU A 67 7.55 -30.83 -30.85
CA GLU A 67 7.84 -32.27 -30.79
C GLU A 67 6.92 -33.02 -29.81
N TYR A 68 6.21 -32.31 -28.93
CA TYR A 68 5.23 -32.92 -28.05
C TYR A 68 3.96 -33.26 -28.82
N THR A 69 3.39 -34.44 -28.58
CA THR A 69 2.00 -34.69 -28.94
C THR A 69 1.06 -33.88 -28.04
N ALA A 70 -0.16 -33.58 -28.49
CA ALA A 70 -1.13 -32.84 -27.70
C ALA A 70 -1.41 -33.49 -26.31
N LYS A 71 -1.36 -34.82 -26.22
CA LYS A 71 -1.57 -35.58 -24.98
C LYS A 71 -0.35 -35.57 -24.04
N GLU A 72 0.86 -35.34 -24.56
CA GLU A 72 2.06 -35.16 -23.74
C GLU A 72 2.21 -33.71 -23.28
N LEU A 73 1.74 -32.74 -24.09
CA LEU A 73 1.77 -31.32 -23.74
C LEU A 73 0.73 -30.97 -22.68
N ALA A 74 -0.55 -31.33 -22.86
CA ALA A 74 -1.44 -31.53 -21.70
C ALA A 74 -0.78 -32.61 -20.82
N LYS A 75 -0.92 -32.69 -19.50
CA LYS A 75 0.04 -33.32 -18.54
C LYS A 75 1.18 -32.40 -18.12
N VAL A 76 1.85 -31.68 -19.02
CA VAL A 76 2.92 -30.77 -18.60
C VAL A 76 2.44 -29.33 -18.46
N VAL A 77 1.59 -28.87 -19.39
CA VAL A 77 1.07 -27.50 -19.44
C VAL A 77 -0.45 -27.53 -19.30
N ALA A 78 -0.99 -26.79 -18.34
CA ALA A 78 -2.43 -26.54 -18.21
C ALA A 78 -2.73 -25.06 -18.44
N VAL A 79 -3.93 -24.77 -18.93
CA VAL A 79 -4.38 -23.39 -19.20
C VAL A 79 -5.68 -23.15 -18.45
N LEU A 80 -5.74 -22.05 -17.70
CA LEU A 80 -6.98 -21.46 -17.19
C LEU A 80 -7.35 -20.27 -18.09
N PRO A 81 -8.32 -20.41 -19.00
CA PRO A 81 -8.70 -19.33 -19.89
C PRO A 81 -9.54 -18.27 -19.17
N GLN A 82 -9.53 -17.04 -19.70
CA GLN A 82 -10.32 -15.91 -19.20
C GLN A 82 -11.84 -16.16 -19.25
N HIS A 83 -12.33 -16.85 -20.29
CA HIS A 83 -13.74 -17.16 -20.48
C HIS A 83 -13.93 -18.64 -20.82
N THR A 84 -14.81 -19.29 -20.05
CA THR A 84 -15.29 -20.64 -20.30
C THR A 84 -16.77 -20.56 -20.68
N SER A 85 -17.08 -20.47 -21.96
CA SER A 85 -18.46 -20.63 -22.43
C SER A 85 -18.86 -22.10 -22.29
N GLN A 86 -19.76 -22.42 -21.37
CA GLN A 86 -20.34 -23.76 -21.29
C GLN A 86 -21.63 -23.83 -22.10
N SER A 87 -21.72 -24.83 -22.97
CA SER A 87 -22.93 -25.16 -23.73
C SER A 87 -23.75 -26.30 -23.10
N PHE A 88 -23.22 -26.95 -22.04
CA PHE A 88 -23.81 -28.12 -21.38
C PHE A 88 -23.70 -28.03 -19.85
N SER A 89 -24.67 -28.60 -19.15
CA SER A 89 -24.73 -28.66 -17.68
C SER A 89 -23.94 -29.85 -17.14
N TYR A 90 -22.69 -29.64 -16.75
CA TYR A 90 -21.89 -30.60 -15.98
C TYR A 90 -21.94 -30.29 -14.48
N THR A 91 -21.79 -31.32 -13.65
CA THR A 91 -21.51 -31.10 -12.22
C THR A 91 -20.09 -30.59 -12.00
N VAL A 92 -19.82 -30.08 -10.81
CA VAL A 92 -18.46 -29.67 -10.41
C VAL A 92 -17.49 -30.84 -10.52
N LYS A 93 -17.83 -32.00 -9.96
CA LYS A 93 -16.96 -33.18 -9.98
C LYS A 93 -16.68 -33.66 -11.40
N GLU A 94 -17.69 -33.70 -12.25
CA GLU A 94 -17.53 -34.06 -13.67
C GLU A 94 -16.56 -33.13 -14.38
N THR A 95 -16.68 -31.83 -14.14
CA THR A 95 -15.81 -30.83 -14.77
C THR A 95 -14.37 -30.93 -14.29
N VAL A 96 -14.15 -31.09 -12.99
CA VAL A 96 -12.79 -31.31 -12.47
C VAL A 96 -12.19 -32.61 -13.02
N SER A 97 -13.01 -33.65 -13.15
CA SER A 97 -12.61 -34.95 -13.68
C SER A 97 -12.10 -34.88 -15.12
N LEU A 98 -12.57 -33.93 -15.93
CA LEU A 98 -12.05 -33.70 -17.29
C LEU A 98 -10.55 -33.36 -17.30
N GLY A 99 -9.99 -32.83 -16.21
CA GLY A 99 -8.55 -32.61 -16.06
C GLY A 99 -7.72 -33.89 -16.15
N ARG A 100 -8.32 -35.07 -15.90
CA ARG A 100 -7.65 -36.38 -15.99
C ARG A 100 -7.66 -37.00 -17.39
N TYR A 101 -8.31 -36.38 -18.37
CA TYR A 101 -8.46 -36.93 -19.73
C TYR A 101 -7.12 -37.33 -20.36
N ALA A 102 -6.08 -36.49 -20.22
CA ALA A 102 -4.76 -36.76 -20.78
C ALA A 102 -4.05 -37.97 -20.11
N HIS A 103 -4.46 -38.39 -18.92
CA HIS A 103 -3.86 -39.49 -18.15
C HIS A 103 -4.53 -40.84 -18.37
N GLN A 104 -5.74 -40.87 -18.92
CA GLN A 104 -6.49 -42.10 -19.18
C GLN A 104 -5.78 -42.99 -20.23
N LYS A 105 -5.72 -44.30 -19.94
CA LYS A 105 -5.02 -45.32 -20.74
C LYS A 105 -5.99 -46.29 -21.41
N GLY A 106 -5.60 -46.84 -22.56
CA GLY A 106 -6.33 -47.90 -23.27
C GLY A 106 -7.47 -47.41 -24.18
N TRP A 107 -8.05 -48.33 -24.96
CA TRP A 107 -9.18 -48.07 -25.87
C TRP A 107 -10.49 -47.70 -25.15
N PHE A 108 -10.66 -48.11 -23.89
CA PHE A 108 -11.88 -47.89 -23.11
C PHE A 108 -11.74 -46.79 -22.04
N GLN A 109 -10.67 -45.98 -22.07
CA GLN A 109 -10.44 -44.82 -21.18
C GLN A 109 -10.94 -45.02 -19.74
N THR A 110 -10.35 -45.98 -19.01
CA THR A 110 -10.88 -46.41 -17.72
C THR A 110 -10.51 -45.44 -16.59
N TRP A 111 -11.50 -45.03 -15.79
CA TRP A 111 -11.31 -44.26 -14.57
C TRP A 111 -10.55 -45.06 -13.51
N SER A 112 -9.46 -44.52 -12.96
CA SER A 112 -8.63 -45.22 -11.97
C SER A 112 -8.88 -44.71 -10.55
N ALA A 113 -8.49 -45.50 -9.54
CA ALA A 113 -8.50 -45.06 -8.14
C ALA A 113 -7.57 -43.86 -7.88
N ASP A 114 -6.49 -43.74 -8.66
CA ASP A 114 -5.60 -42.58 -8.61
C ASP A 114 -6.26 -41.32 -9.16
N ASP A 115 -7.04 -41.42 -10.25
CA ASP A 115 -7.79 -40.29 -10.80
C ASP A 115 -8.81 -39.77 -9.78
N GLU A 116 -9.56 -40.68 -9.14
CA GLU A 116 -10.51 -40.33 -8.07
C GLU A 116 -9.81 -39.61 -6.91
N ARG A 117 -8.67 -40.15 -6.47
CA ARG A 117 -7.87 -39.56 -5.38
C ARG A 117 -7.40 -38.15 -5.73
N ILE A 118 -6.88 -37.95 -6.94
CA ILE A 118 -6.36 -36.65 -7.40
C ILE A 118 -7.48 -35.63 -7.53
N VAL A 119 -8.60 -35.99 -8.16
CA VAL A 119 -9.77 -35.11 -8.29
C VAL A 119 -10.26 -34.65 -6.93
N ARG A 120 -10.47 -35.59 -6.00
CA ARG A 120 -10.91 -35.26 -4.65
C ARG A 120 -9.91 -34.35 -3.93
N GLN A 121 -8.62 -34.68 -3.98
CA GLN A 121 -7.58 -33.88 -3.34
C GLN A 121 -7.55 -32.43 -3.88
N VAL A 122 -7.67 -32.25 -5.19
CA VAL A 122 -7.65 -30.92 -5.78
C VAL A 122 -8.94 -30.15 -5.45
N MET A 123 -10.10 -30.81 -5.45
CA MET A 123 -11.36 -30.20 -5.04
C MET A 123 -11.36 -29.74 -3.58
N GLU A 124 -10.71 -30.49 -2.68
CA GLU A 124 -10.50 -30.10 -1.29
C GLU A 124 -9.56 -28.88 -1.22
N GLN A 125 -8.44 -28.90 -1.95
CA GLN A 125 -7.45 -27.82 -1.95
C GLN A 125 -7.96 -26.50 -2.54
N THR A 126 -8.85 -26.55 -3.53
CA THR A 126 -9.49 -25.35 -4.09
C THR A 126 -10.79 -24.99 -3.38
N GLY A 127 -11.21 -25.77 -2.38
CA GLY A 127 -12.41 -25.50 -1.59
C GLY A 127 -13.73 -25.67 -2.33
N VAL A 128 -13.77 -26.49 -3.40
CA VAL A 128 -15.00 -26.76 -4.18
C VAL A 128 -15.61 -28.14 -3.92
N ALA A 129 -15.01 -28.94 -3.04
CA ALA A 129 -15.48 -30.30 -2.73
C ALA A 129 -16.94 -30.36 -2.26
N HIS A 130 -17.41 -29.35 -1.53
CA HIS A 130 -18.79 -29.30 -1.04
C HIS A 130 -19.83 -29.01 -2.13
N PHE A 131 -19.40 -28.64 -3.34
CA PHE A 131 -20.25 -28.44 -4.51
C PHE A 131 -20.21 -29.62 -5.48
N GLU A 132 -19.67 -30.78 -5.11
CA GLU A 132 -19.34 -31.84 -6.07
C GLU A 132 -20.47 -32.24 -7.02
N ASP A 133 -21.71 -32.31 -6.52
CA ASP A 133 -22.90 -32.70 -7.26
C ASP A 133 -23.66 -31.50 -7.86
N HIS A 134 -23.26 -30.27 -7.55
CA HIS A 134 -23.91 -29.07 -8.07
C HIS A 134 -23.57 -28.83 -9.54
N PRO A 135 -24.54 -28.41 -10.36
CA PRO A 135 -24.27 -27.90 -11.69
C PRO A 135 -23.42 -26.62 -11.64
N ILE A 136 -22.39 -26.52 -12.49
CA ILE A 136 -21.48 -25.36 -12.48
C ILE A 136 -22.18 -24.03 -12.77
N HIS A 137 -23.23 -24.05 -13.58
CA HIS A 137 -23.95 -22.82 -13.95
C HIS A 137 -24.73 -22.19 -12.79
N GLU A 138 -24.93 -22.92 -11.68
CA GLU A 138 -25.55 -22.42 -10.45
C GLU A 138 -24.52 -21.72 -9.54
N LEU A 139 -23.23 -21.89 -9.79
CA LEU A 139 -22.16 -21.30 -8.99
C LEU A 139 -21.96 -19.81 -9.30
N SER A 140 -21.50 -19.06 -8.30
CA SER A 140 -20.99 -17.70 -8.50
C SER A 140 -19.77 -17.70 -9.43
N GLY A 141 -19.42 -16.51 -9.95
CA GLY A 141 -18.25 -16.36 -10.83
C GLY A 141 -16.93 -16.84 -10.18
N GLY A 142 -16.74 -16.56 -8.88
CA GLY A 142 -15.55 -16.95 -8.13
C GLY A 142 -15.47 -18.44 -7.84
N GLU A 143 -16.59 -19.06 -7.44
CA GLU A 143 -16.67 -20.51 -7.26
C GLU A 143 -16.42 -21.25 -8.57
N ARG A 144 -17.05 -20.79 -9.66
CA ARG A 144 -16.81 -21.33 -11.00
C ARG A 144 -15.34 -21.25 -11.41
N GLN A 145 -14.66 -20.13 -11.13
CA GLN A 145 -13.23 -19.99 -11.41
C GLN A 145 -12.39 -21.01 -10.64
N ARG A 146 -12.74 -21.31 -9.38
CA ARG A 146 -12.07 -22.36 -8.59
C ARG A 146 -12.30 -23.75 -9.14
N VAL A 147 -13.47 -24.02 -9.70
CA VAL A 147 -13.73 -25.30 -10.38
C VAL A 147 -12.86 -25.47 -11.61
N PHE A 148 -12.70 -24.41 -12.42
CA PHE A 148 -11.80 -24.47 -13.58
C PHE A 148 -10.32 -24.52 -13.19
N LEU A 149 -9.94 -23.83 -12.11
CA LEU A 149 -8.62 -23.98 -11.54
C LEU A 149 -8.39 -25.43 -11.07
N ALA A 150 -9.36 -26.02 -10.38
CA ALA A 150 -9.32 -27.41 -9.95
C ALA A 150 -9.19 -28.36 -11.13
N GLN A 151 -9.94 -28.15 -12.20
CA GLN A 151 -9.80 -28.91 -13.45
C GLN A 151 -8.39 -28.82 -14.02
N ALA A 152 -7.82 -27.60 -14.11
CA ALA A 152 -6.48 -27.38 -14.64
C ALA A 152 -5.41 -28.09 -13.78
N LEU A 153 -5.56 -28.08 -12.45
CA LEU A 153 -4.63 -28.72 -11.52
C LEU A 153 -4.81 -30.22 -11.41
N ALA A 154 -6.02 -30.74 -11.62
CA ALA A 154 -6.25 -32.18 -11.70
C ALA A 154 -5.42 -32.80 -12.83
N GLN A 155 -5.03 -32.02 -13.83
CA GLN A 155 -4.07 -32.43 -14.87
C GLN A 155 -2.65 -32.72 -14.34
N GLU A 156 -2.34 -32.32 -13.10
CA GLU A 156 -1.00 -32.34 -12.50
C GLU A 156 0.06 -31.64 -13.37
N PRO A 157 -0.18 -30.38 -13.80
CA PRO A 157 0.74 -29.67 -14.66
C PRO A 157 2.01 -29.28 -13.92
N GLU A 158 3.10 -29.14 -14.67
CA GLU A 158 4.32 -28.49 -14.20
C GLU A 158 4.30 -26.99 -14.49
N ILE A 159 3.57 -26.58 -15.53
CA ILE A 159 3.35 -25.18 -15.90
C ILE A 159 1.85 -24.90 -15.98
N LEU A 160 1.41 -23.91 -15.23
CA LEU A 160 0.04 -23.39 -15.26
C LEU A 160 0.02 -22.01 -15.91
N LEU A 161 -0.69 -21.90 -17.02
CA LEU A 161 -0.88 -20.67 -17.77
C LEU A 161 -2.23 -20.05 -17.42
N LEU A 162 -2.24 -18.79 -16.97
CA LEU A 162 -3.43 -18.09 -16.50
C LEU A 162 -3.64 -16.81 -17.33
N ASP A 163 -4.76 -16.74 -18.04
CA ASP A 163 -5.14 -15.53 -18.77
C ASP A 163 -6.11 -14.70 -17.94
N GLU A 164 -5.58 -13.66 -17.26
CA GLU A 164 -6.36 -12.71 -16.45
C GLU A 164 -7.24 -13.39 -15.38
N PRO A 165 -6.67 -14.28 -14.54
CA PRO A 165 -7.45 -15.19 -13.69
C PRO A 165 -8.21 -14.48 -12.56
N THR A 166 -7.90 -13.21 -12.29
CA THR A 166 -8.51 -12.37 -11.25
C THR A 166 -9.62 -11.45 -11.77
N ASN A 167 -9.81 -11.36 -13.09
CA ASN A 167 -10.82 -10.47 -13.67
C ASN A 167 -12.23 -10.94 -13.28
N HIS A 168 -13.11 -9.97 -13.00
CA HIS A 168 -14.49 -10.21 -12.55
C HIS A 168 -14.64 -10.92 -11.19
N LEU A 169 -13.55 -11.09 -10.42
CA LEU A 169 -13.59 -11.58 -9.04
C LEU A 169 -13.62 -10.42 -8.05
N ASP A 170 -14.25 -10.63 -6.90
CA ASP A 170 -14.11 -9.71 -5.77
C ASP A 170 -12.72 -9.82 -5.11
N LEU A 171 -12.40 -8.85 -4.26
CA LEU A 171 -11.07 -8.74 -3.64
C LEU A 171 -10.72 -9.95 -2.76
N SER A 172 -11.69 -10.56 -2.08
CA SER A 172 -11.43 -11.74 -1.23
C SER A 172 -11.02 -12.93 -2.11
N PHE A 173 -11.79 -13.18 -3.17
CA PHE A 173 -11.49 -14.28 -4.09
C PHE A 173 -10.19 -14.06 -4.86
N GLN A 174 -9.89 -12.84 -5.30
CA GLN A 174 -8.61 -12.53 -5.95
C GLN A 174 -7.43 -12.86 -5.03
N LYS A 175 -7.51 -12.44 -3.76
CA LYS A 175 -6.47 -12.71 -2.76
C LYS A 175 -6.32 -14.21 -2.53
N GLU A 176 -7.41 -14.92 -2.22
CA GLU A 176 -7.38 -16.35 -1.92
C GLU A 176 -6.80 -17.17 -3.09
N LEU A 177 -7.16 -16.81 -4.33
CA LEU A 177 -6.62 -17.45 -5.54
C LEU A 177 -5.11 -17.25 -5.66
N LEU A 178 -4.64 -16.00 -5.53
CA LEU A 178 -3.22 -15.67 -5.69
C LEU A 178 -2.36 -16.22 -4.54
N ASP A 179 -2.88 -16.24 -3.31
CA ASP A 179 -2.26 -16.89 -2.15
C ASP A 179 -2.05 -18.39 -2.42
N LEU A 180 -3.10 -19.07 -2.90
CA LEU A 180 -3.05 -20.50 -3.22
C LEU A 180 -2.04 -20.81 -4.32
N LEU A 181 -2.03 -20.02 -5.39
CA LEU A 181 -1.04 -20.16 -6.47
C LEU A 181 0.38 -19.96 -5.94
N LYS A 182 0.60 -18.93 -5.12
CA LYS A 182 1.92 -18.65 -4.53
C LYS A 182 2.38 -19.74 -3.57
N GLU A 183 1.48 -20.34 -2.82
CA GLU A 183 1.78 -21.49 -1.98
C GLU A 183 2.23 -22.68 -2.81
N TRP A 184 1.53 -23.01 -3.90
CA TRP A 184 1.89 -24.14 -4.75
C TRP A 184 3.18 -23.96 -5.52
N THR A 185 3.54 -22.73 -5.90
CA THR A 185 4.85 -22.51 -6.51
C THR A 185 5.98 -22.89 -5.55
N LYS A 186 5.80 -22.65 -4.24
CA LYS A 186 6.75 -23.01 -3.19
C LYS A 186 6.71 -24.48 -2.78
N VAL A 187 5.52 -25.04 -2.55
CA VAL A 187 5.36 -26.37 -1.95
C VAL A 187 5.41 -27.48 -3.00
N LYS A 188 4.85 -27.24 -4.19
CA LYS A 188 4.74 -28.23 -5.27
C LYS A 188 5.72 -28.00 -6.41
N GLY A 189 6.46 -26.89 -6.41
CA GLY A 189 7.33 -26.50 -7.52
C GLY A 189 6.56 -26.20 -8.82
N LEU A 190 5.29 -25.81 -8.71
CA LEU A 190 4.45 -25.43 -9.85
C LEU A 190 4.95 -24.11 -10.44
N THR A 191 5.29 -24.07 -11.72
CA THR A 191 5.58 -22.80 -12.42
C THR A 191 4.26 -22.19 -12.90
N VAL A 192 4.04 -20.92 -12.60
CA VAL A 192 2.81 -20.21 -12.99
C VAL A 192 3.18 -19.05 -13.90
N ILE A 193 2.53 -18.95 -15.06
CA ILE A 193 2.63 -17.79 -15.95
C ILE A 193 1.26 -17.14 -15.99
N SER A 194 1.14 -15.92 -15.48
CA SER A 194 -0.14 -15.23 -15.35
C SER A 194 -0.12 -13.85 -15.97
N ILE A 195 -1.17 -13.53 -16.74
CA ILE A 195 -1.40 -12.18 -17.24
C ILE A 195 -2.11 -11.36 -16.17
N PHE A 196 -1.59 -10.16 -15.90
CA PHE A 196 -2.19 -9.24 -14.92
C PHE A 196 -2.54 -7.89 -15.57
N HIS A 197 -3.68 -7.34 -15.16
CA HIS A 197 -4.04 -5.94 -15.42
C HIS A 197 -3.74 -5.04 -14.23
N ASP A 198 -3.91 -5.57 -13.02
CA ASP A 198 -3.60 -4.86 -11.80
C ASP A 198 -2.11 -4.95 -11.49
N LEU A 199 -1.43 -3.81 -11.63
CA LEU A 199 0.01 -3.66 -11.35
C LEU A 199 0.36 -3.94 -9.89
N ASN A 200 -0.56 -3.69 -8.95
CA ASN A 200 -0.34 -3.94 -7.53
C ASN A 200 -0.42 -5.44 -7.23
N LEU A 201 -1.39 -6.16 -7.79
CA LEU A 201 -1.44 -7.62 -7.64
C LEU A 201 -0.21 -8.28 -8.26
N ALA A 202 0.19 -7.85 -9.46
CA ALA A 202 1.41 -8.33 -10.09
C ALA A 202 2.66 -8.04 -9.23
N GLY A 203 2.74 -6.82 -8.67
CA GLY A 203 3.83 -6.41 -7.80
C GLY A 203 3.91 -7.17 -6.48
N LEU A 204 2.77 -7.66 -5.99
CA LEU A 204 2.64 -8.34 -4.71
C LEU A 204 2.95 -9.84 -4.78
N TYR A 205 2.54 -10.53 -5.86
CA TYR A 205 2.59 -11.99 -5.93
C TYR A 205 3.68 -12.55 -6.85
N CYS A 206 4.08 -11.82 -7.90
CA CYS A 206 5.03 -12.32 -8.89
C CYS A 206 6.48 -12.25 -8.42
N ASP A 207 7.25 -13.28 -8.75
CA ASP A 207 8.70 -13.32 -8.53
C ASP A 207 9.43 -12.47 -9.58
N ARG A 208 8.96 -12.52 -10.83
CA ARG A 208 9.40 -11.66 -11.93
C ARG A 208 8.23 -11.20 -12.77
N LEU A 209 8.41 -10.07 -13.41
CA LEU A 209 7.46 -9.45 -14.32
C LEU A 209 8.11 -9.26 -15.69
N LEU A 210 7.35 -9.54 -16.73
CA LEU A 210 7.67 -9.19 -18.11
C LEU A 210 6.66 -8.15 -18.58
N LEU A 211 7.15 -6.98 -18.98
CA LEU A 211 6.34 -5.91 -19.55
C LEU A 211 6.42 -5.98 -21.08
N LEU A 212 5.29 -6.29 -21.72
CA LEU A 212 5.12 -6.24 -23.15
C LEU A 212 4.62 -4.88 -23.62
N GLU A 213 5.22 -4.37 -24.69
CA GLU A 213 4.82 -3.15 -25.37
C GLU A 213 4.93 -3.37 -26.89
N ASN A 214 3.84 -3.16 -27.62
CA ASN A 214 3.79 -3.29 -29.09
C ASN A 214 4.35 -4.62 -29.65
N GLY A 215 4.15 -5.72 -28.92
CA GLY A 215 4.58 -7.05 -29.35
C GLY A 215 6.01 -7.43 -28.96
N GLU A 216 6.75 -6.53 -28.31
CA GLU A 216 8.14 -6.73 -27.90
C GLU A 216 8.26 -6.67 -26.37
N ILE A 217 9.34 -7.25 -25.84
CA ILE A 217 9.68 -7.13 -24.42
C ILE A 217 10.28 -5.74 -24.19
N ASN A 218 9.58 -4.91 -23.40
CA ASN A 218 10.13 -3.66 -22.90
C ASN A 218 11.15 -3.94 -21.77
N ILE A 219 10.78 -4.80 -20.81
CA ILE A 219 11.67 -5.27 -19.76
C ILE A 219 11.18 -6.61 -19.17
N ASN A 220 12.11 -7.45 -18.72
CA ASN A 220 11.84 -8.63 -17.91
C ASN A 220 12.74 -8.60 -16.65
N HIS A 221 12.16 -8.35 -15.48
CA HIS A 221 12.92 -8.21 -14.23
C HIS A 221 12.05 -8.44 -12.99
N THR A 222 12.63 -8.32 -11.79
CA THR A 222 11.90 -8.23 -10.52
C THR A 222 10.86 -7.10 -10.52
N PRO A 223 9.76 -7.23 -9.74
CA PRO A 223 8.68 -6.26 -9.75
C PRO A 223 9.09 -4.82 -9.48
N ASN A 224 10.00 -4.60 -8.54
CA ASN A 224 10.45 -3.25 -8.17
C ASN A 224 11.15 -2.53 -9.32
N GLU A 225 11.85 -3.28 -10.17
CA GLU A 225 12.51 -2.77 -11.36
C GLU A 225 11.52 -2.53 -12.48
N VAL A 226 10.62 -3.46 -12.77
CA VAL A 226 9.61 -3.33 -13.84
C VAL A 226 8.65 -2.17 -13.55
N LEU A 227 8.17 -2.09 -12.32
CA LEU A 227 7.21 -1.10 -11.83
C LEU A 227 7.93 0.15 -11.32
N ARG A 228 8.65 0.85 -12.21
CA ARG A 228 9.17 2.22 -11.97
C ARG A 228 8.19 3.24 -12.53
N GLU A 229 8.00 4.36 -11.82
CA GLU A 229 7.02 5.40 -12.18
C GLU A 229 7.17 5.87 -13.62
N GLU A 230 8.39 6.25 -14.03
CA GLU A 230 8.69 6.75 -15.37
C GLU A 230 8.30 5.75 -16.46
N ARG A 231 8.58 4.46 -16.23
CA ARG A 231 8.29 3.40 -17.21
C ARG A 231 6.79 3.18 -17.34
N ILE A 232 6.09 3.00 -16.22
CA ILE A 232 4.65 2.76 -16.23
C ILE A 232 3.93 3.99 -16.82
N ARG A 233 4.36 5.20 -16.47
CA ARG A 233 3.84 6.43 -17.08
C ARG A 233 4.00 6.44 -18.59
N LYS A 234 5.17 6.04 -19.12
CA LYS A 234 5.42 5.98 -20.57
C LYS A 234 4.57 4.91 -21.27
N VAL A 235 4.55 3.70 -20.72
CA VAL A 235 3.92 2.53 -21.35
C VAL A 235 2.38 2.58 -21.27
N TYR A 236 1.84 2.95 -20.10
CA TYR A 236 0.39 3.02 -19.87
C TYR A 236 -0.21 4.40 -20.10
N ARG A 237 0.61 5.43 -20.35
CA ARG A 237 0.18 6.83 -20.59
C ARG A 237 -0.67 7.42 -19.46
N THR A 238 -0.34 7.07 -18.22
CA THR A 238 -1.07 7.50 -17.02
C THR A 238 -0.11 8.04 -15.97
N LYS A 239 -0.50 9.13 -15.27
CA LYS A 239 0.25 9.62 -14.11
C LYS A 239 -0.01 8.68 -12.92
N ILE A 240 1.07 8.16 -12.38
CA ILE A 240 1.05 7.30 -11.20
C ILE A 240 2.12 7.73 -10.22
N GLN A 241 1.96 7.37 -8.96
CA GLN A 241 2.98 7.47 -7.93
C GLN A 241 3.24 6.09 -7.35
N LYS A 242 4.50 5.79 -7.08
CA LYS A 242 4.98 4.59 -6.45
C LYS A 242 5.21 4.86 -4.97
N GLN A 243 4.68 3.99 -4.14
CA GLN A 243 4.92 3.96 -2.70
C GLN A 243 5.29 2.53 -2.26
N PRO A 244 6.00 2.37 -1.14
CA PRO A 244 6.22 1.06 -0.56
C PRO A 244 4.90 0.49 -0.03
N HIS A 245 4.67 -0.81 -0.23
CA HIS A 245 3.54 -1.48 0.41
C HIS A 245 3.73 -1.49 1.95
N PRO A 246 2.70 -1.17 2.75
CA PRO A 246 2.85 -0.92 4.19
C PRO A 246 3.23 -2.15 5.02
N LYS A 247 3.06 -3.37 4.50
CA LYS A 247 3.30 -4.62 5.24
C LYS A 247 4.36 -5.54 4.64
N VAL A 248 4.71 -5.37 3.37
CA VAL A 248 5.61 -6.31 2.66
C VAL A 248 6.53 -5.54 1.73
N PRO A 249 7.72 -6.08 1.38
CA PRO A 249 8.69 -5.39 0.50
C PRO A 249 8.27 -5.46 -0.98
N ALA A 250 7.11 -4.89 -1.30
CA ALA A 250 6.53 -4.86 -2.63
C ALA A 250 6.23 -3.41 -3.05
N PRO A 251 6.31 -3.09 -4.36
CA PRO A 251 5.89 -1.80 -4.86
C PRO A 251 4.36 -1.69 -4.87
N GLN A 252 3.84 -0.52 -4.52
CA GLN A 252 2.43 -0.17 -4.67
C GLN A 252 2.31 1.08 -5.54
N MET A 253 1.42 1.05 -6.52
CA MET A 253 1.12 2.13 -7.44
C MET A 253 -0.23 2.73 -7.09
N VAL A 254 -0.26 4.04 -6.98
CA VAL A 254 -1.49 4.84 -6.84
C VAL A 254 -1.68 5.70 -8.08
N LEU A 255 -2.93 5.82 -8.51
CA LEU A 255 -3.31 6.71 -9.60
C LEU A 255 -3.27 8.15 -9.09
N LEU A 256 -2.67 9.04 -9.88
CA LEU A 256 -2.73 10.47 -9.61
C LEU A 256 -3.86 11.08 -10.45
N PRO A 257 -4.84 11.76 -9.83
CA PRO A 257 -5.87 12.46 -10.58
C PRO A 257 -5.24 13.57 -11.43
N GLU A 258 -5.91 13.94 -12.52
CA GLU A 258 -5.55 15.17 -13.22
C GLU A 258 -5.82 16.36 -12.31
N GLU A 259 -4.91 17.34 -12.30
CA GLU A 259 -5.13 18.60 -11.61
C GLU A 259 -6.32 19.31 -12.26
N LEU A 260 -7.49 19.19 -11.65
CA LEU A 260 -8.59 20.10 -11.95
C LEU A 260 -8.09 21.48 -11.55
N SER A 261 -7.90 22.34 -12.55
CA SER A 261 -7.61 23.75 -12.40
C SER A 261 -8.78 24.44 -11.68
N GLU A 262 -8.89 24.26 -10.37
CA GLU A 262 -9.87 24.96 -9.56
C GLU A 262 -9.17 26.03 -8.73
N GLU A 263 -9.36 27.26 -9.19
CA GLU A 263 -9.28 28.54 -8.47
C GLU A 263 -10.21 28.56 -7.24
N LYS A 264 -10.10 27.60 -6.33
CA LYS A 264 -10.71 27.73 -5.00
C LYS A 264 -9.79 28.66 -4.21
N GLY A 265 -10.28 29.89 -3.99
CA GLY A 265 -9.54 31.05 -3.50
C GLY A 265 -8.46 30.75 -2.48
N SER A 266 -7.33 31.46 -2.58
CA SER A 266 -6.23 31.32 -1.64
C SER A 266 -6.73 31.64 -0.23
N PHE A 267 -6.79 30.62 0.63
CA PHE A 267 -6.96 30.84 2.06
C PHE A 267 -5.60 30.63 2.72
N THR A 268 -5.36 31.36 3.79
CA THR A 268 -4.16 31.23 4.63
C THR A 268 -4.60 30.62 5.95
N ILE A 269 -3.92 29.57 6.40
CA ILE A 269 -4.09 29.03 7.73
C ILE A 269 -3.44 30.00 8.71
N ASP A 270 -4.25 30.60 9.58
CA ASP A 270 -3.83 31.53 10.62
C ASP A 270 -4.73 31.43 11.87
N GLU A 271 -4.61 32.40 12.79
CA GLU A 271 -5.35 32.44 14.05
C GLU A 271 -6.88 32.50 13.87
N SER A 272 -7.39 32.96 12.72
CA SER A 272 -8.84 33.05 12.47
C SER A 272 -9.53 31.68 12.40
N LEU A 273 -8.77 30.62 12.14
CA LEU A 273 -9.26 29.24 12.09
C LEU A 273 -9.11 28.50 13.44
N LEU A 274 -8.52 29.15 14.44
CA LEU A 274 -8.22 28.56 15.75
C LEU A 274 -9.33 28.90 16.77
N GLU A 275 -9.94 27.85 17.32
CA GLU A 275 -10.89 27.93 18.42
C GLU A 275 -10.20 27.51 19.72
N VAL A 276 -10.30 28.33 20.76
CA VAL A 276 -9.77 28.03 22.09
C VAL A 276 -10.92 28.07 23.10
N SER A 277 -11.24 26.92 23.68
CA SER A 277 -12.22 26.77 24.75
C SER A 277 -11.55 26.37 26.06
N LYS A 278 -12.32 26.13 27.12
CA LYS A 278 -11.77 25.57 28.38
C LYS A 278 -11.40 24.10 28.26
N GLU A 279 -12.01 23.39 27.32
CA GLU A 279 -11.91 21.92 27.20
C GLU A 279 -10.95 21.50 26.09
N TYR A 280 -10.78 22.33 25.06
CA TYR A 280 -9.91 22.01 23.94
C TYR A 280 -9.42 23.24 23.18
N ILE A 281 -8.42 23.01 22.34
CA ILE A 281 -8.01 23.86 21.24
C ILE A 281 -8.35 23.12 19.96
N ALA A 282 -9.02 23.77 19.02
CA ALA A 282 -9.33 23.17 17.73
C ALA A 282 -8.92 24.09 16.58
N LEU A 283 -8.43 23.51 15.50
CA LEU A 283 -8.32 24.19 14.21
C LEU A 283 -9.17 23.43 13.20
N LYS A 284 -10.08 24.15 12.54
CA LYS A 284 -10.92 23.60 11.47
C LYS A 284 -10.52 24.21 10.15
N CYS A 285 -9.92 23.42 9.28
CA CYS A 285 -9.51 23.86 7.96
C CYS A 285 -10.69 23.76 6.95
N PRO A 286 -10.84 24.68 6.00
CA PRO A 286 -11.84 24.55 4.92
C PRO A 286 -11.54 23.41 3.94
N ILE A 287 -10.29 22.92 3.90
CA ILE A 287 -9.88 21.76 3.10
C ILE A 287 -9.13 20.74 3.96
N PRO A 288 -9.07 19.47 3.57
CA PRO A 288 -8.13 18.53 4.17
C PRO A 288 -6.68 18.95 3.90
N LEU A 289 -5.82 18.84 4.90
CA LEU A 289 -4.39 19.10 4.82
C LEU A 289 -3.62 17.79 4.83
N ARG A 290 -2.61 17.67 3.97
CA ARG A 290 -1.67 16.55 4.07
C ARG A 290 -0.87 16.73 5.35
N THR A 291 -0.88 15.71 6.19
CA THR A 291 -0.41 15.81 7.56
C THR A 291 0.50 14.63 7.90
N MET A 292 1.56 14.89 8.65
CA MET A 292 2.36 13.90 9.36
C MET A 292 2.27 14.20 10.86
N SER A 293 1.79 13.24 11.66
CA SER A 293 1.51 13.46 13.09
C SER A 293 1.86 12.29 13.99
N SER A 294 2.24 12.61 15.23
CA SER A 294 2.35 11.66 16.36
C SER A 294 1.13 11.69 17.30
N GLY A 295 -0.02 12.21 16.86
CA GLY A 295 -1.23 12.34 17.68
C GLY A 295 -1.81 11.00 18.16
N VAL A 296 -2.72 11.05 19.14
CA VAL A 296 -3.43 9.87 19.68
C VAL A 296 -4.35 9.25 18.63
N VAL A 297 -5.05 10.12 17.89
CA VAL A 297 -5.88 9.80 16.70
C VAL A 297 -5.28 10.55 15.51
N GLY A 298 -5.29 9.94 14.33
CA GLY A 298 -4.67 10.52 13.12
C GLY A 298 -3.14 10.44 13.11
N SER A 299 -2.54 9.47 13.81
CA SER A 299 -1.09 9.23 13.80
C SER A 299 -0.60 8.70 12.46
N GLY A 300 0.61 9.08 12.06
CA GLY A 300 1.21 8.73 10.77
C GLY A 300 0.96 9.80 9.72
N THR A 301 0.90 9.39 8.46
CA THR A 301 0.64 10.27 7.31
C THR A 301 -0.81 10.13 6.85
N GLY A 302 -1.48 11.25 6.56
CA GLY A 302 -2.85 11.23 6.05
C GLY A 302 -3.37 12.61 5.64
N TRP A 303 -4.63 12.68 5.26
CA TRP A 303 -5.33 13.93 4.98
C TRP A 303 -6.31 14.21 6.12
N HIS A 304 -6.16 15.35 6.79
CA HIS A 304 -6.97 15.69 7.96
C HIS A 304 -7.48 17.12 7.83
N GLN A 305 -8.74 17.33 8.20
CA GLN A 305 -9.41 18.62 8.15
C GLN A 305 -9.50 19.28 9.53
N PHE A 306 -9.56 18.46 10.58
CA PHE A 306 -9.70 18.91 11.96
C PHE A 306 -8.45 18.58 12.78
N PHE A 307 -8.09 19.50 13.67
CA PHE A 307 -6.94 19.34 14.57
C PHE A 307 -7.39 19.72 15.95
N VAL A 308 -7.34 18.79 16.90
CA VAL A 308 -7.91 18.97 18.24
C VAL A 308 -6.88 18.61 19.29
N ASN A 309 -6.64 19.51 20.22
CA ASN A 309 -5.84 19.27 21.42
C ASN A 309 -6.76 19.42 22.64
N ARG A 310 -7.13 18.29 23.24
CA ARG A 310 -8.07 18.24 24.36
C ARG A 310 -7.34 18.34 25.70
N HIS A 311 -7.94 19.05 26.64
CA HIS A 311 -7.53 19.03 28.04
C HIS A 311 -7.95 17.73 28.75
N VAL A 312 -7.02 17.13 29.49
CA VAL A 312 -7.29 15.99 30.38
C VAL A 312 -6.67 16.27 31.75
N ASP A 313 -7.35 15.84 32.82
CA ASP A 313 -6.81 15.96 34.18
C ASP A 313 -5.55 15.10 34.36
N LYS A 314 -4.72 15.45 35.35
CA LYS A 314 -3.48 14.70 35.63
C LYS A 314 -3.73 13.25 36.06
N ASP A 315 -4.88 13.00 36.67
CA ASP A 315 -5.30 11.68 37.14
C ASP A 315 -6.09 10.90 36.06
N TYR A 316 -6.07 11.37 34.81
CA TYR A 316 -6.75 10.73 33.69
C TYR A 316 -6.23 9.31 33.43
N ASP A 317 -7.14 8.35 33.32
CA ASP A 317 -6.80 6.96 33.00
C ASP A 317 -6.42 6.79 31.52
N CYS A 318 -5.13 6.57 31.27
CA CYS A 318 -4.61 6.33 29.93
C CYS A 318 -4.74 4.87 29.43
N SER A 319 -5.48 4.00 30.11
CA SER A 319 -5.61 2.58 29.74
C SER A 319 -6.19 2.38 28.33
N ASP A 320 -7.28 3.08 27.98
CA ASP A 320 -7.95 3.05 26.66
C ASP A 320 -8.12 4.46 26.04
N HIS A 321 -7.09 5.29 26.17
CA HIS A 321 -7.06 6.69 25.72
C HIS A 321 -7.43 6.86 24.23
N ARG A 322 -7.15 5.89 23.35
CA ARG A 322 -7.51 5.98 21.92
C ARG A 322 -9.02 5.91 21.72
N ARG A 323 -9.69 4.91 22.31
CA ARG A 323 -11.15 4.76 22.18
C ARG A 323 -11.87 5.92 22.83
N GLU A 324 -11.37 6.38 23.97
CA GLU A 324 -11.92 7.53 24.69
C GLU A 324 -11.80 8.81 23.85
N MET A 325 -10.66 9.06 23.22
CA MET A 325 -10.49 10.19 22.30
C MET A 325 -11.47 10.14 21.13
N VAL A 326 -11.65 8.97 20.52
CA VAL A 326 -12.60 8.78 19.41
C VAL A 326 -14.03 9.14 19.84
N ASN A 327 -14.44 8.73 21.03
CA ASN A 327 -15.78 9.05 21.55
C ASN A 327 -15.93 10.55 21.85
N TYR A 328 -14.90 11.16 22.43
CA TYR A 328 -14.87 12.61 22.68
C TYR A 328 -14.97 13.41 21.38
N LEU A 329 -14.17 13.09 20.37
CA LEU A 329 -14.24 13.78 19.08
C LEU A 329 -15.66 13.75 18.49
N LYS A 330 -16.31 12.58 18.56
CA LYS A 330 -17.71 12.43 18.10
C LYS A 330 -18.70 13.29 18.89
N SER A 331 -18.54 13.45 20.21
CA SER A 331 -19.46 14.29 21.00
C SER A 331 -19.36 15.78 20.64
N TYR A 332 -18.21 16.23 20.13
CA TYR A 332 -17.99 17.59 19.63
C TYR A 332 -18.10 17.70 18.10
N HIS A 333 -18.68 16.69 17.44
CA HIS A 333 -18.94 16.69 15.99
C HIS A 333 -17.67 16.78 15.13
N PHE A 334 -16.53 16.31 15.66
CA PHE A 334 -15.31 16.06 14.89
C PHE A 334 -15.30 14.61 14.42
N GLU A 335 -15.23 14.38 13.11
CA GLU A 335 -15.16 13.04 12.54
C GLU A 335 -13.76 12.45 12.81
N PRO A 336 -13.61 11.35 13.57
CA PRO A 336 -12.30 10.84 13.96
C PRO A 336 -11.40 10.43 12.78
N GLY A 337 -11.98 10.02 11.65
CA GLY A 337 -11.23 9.69 10.43
C GLY A 337 -10.61 10.90 9.72
N GLU A 338 -11.09 12.11 10.00
CA GLU A 338 -10.61 13.37 9.40
C GLU A 338 -9.88 14.25 10.43
N THR A 339 -9.64 13.73 11.64
CA THR A 339 -9.14 14.51 12.77
C THR A 339 -7.78 14.02 13.26
N VAL A 340 -6.83 14.93 13.44
CA VAL A 340 -5.68 14.68 14.31
C VAL A 340 -6.05 15.08 15.74
N GLY A 341 -6.08 14.10 16.64
CA GLY A 341 -6.43 14.28 18.04
C GLY A 341 -5.21 14.16 18.96
N MET A 342 -4.96 15.18 19.77
CA MET A 342 -3.96 15.19 20.84
C MET A 342 -4.62 15.43 22.19
N MET A 343 -3.91 15.10 23.26
CA MET A 343 -4.33 15.34 24.64
C MET A 343 -3.24 16.13 25.37
N THR A 344 -3.64 16.99 26.31
CA THR A 344 -2.72 17.74 27.14
C THR A 344 -3.24 17.92 28.57
N ALA A 345 -2.36 17.79 29.56
CA ALA A 345 -2.66 18.18 30.93
C ALA A 345 -2.54 19.71 31.17
N VAL A 346 -2.18 20.47 30.13
CA VAL A 346 -2.08 21.93 30.18
C VAL A 346 -3.44 22.54 29.93
N TYR A 347 -3.73 23.67 30.57
CA TYR A 347 -4.95 24.43 30.29
C TYR A 347 -4.89 24.99 28.86
N PRO A 348 -5.92 24.76 28.02
CA PRO A 348 -5.95 25.25 26.63
C PRO A 348 -5.67 26.76 26.48
N GLU A 349 -6.10 27.56 27.45
CA GLU A 349 -5.89 29.01 27.52
C GLU A 349 -4.40 29.43 27.56
N ASP A 350 -3.50 28.52 27.98
CA ASP A 350 -2.06 28.79 28.06
C ASP A 350 -1.35 28.56 26.70
N VAL A 351 -2.10 28.26 25.64
CA VAL A 351 -1.57 28.12 24.27
C VAL A 351 -0.81 29.37 23.81
N SER A 352 0.26 29.15 23.07
CA SER A 352 0.92 30.17 22.26
C SER A 352 0.71 29.82 20.79
N HIS A 353 0.35 30.81 19.97
CA HIS A 353 0.24 30.64 18.54
C HIS A 353 0.69 31.91 17.82
N GLN A 354 1.24 31.75 16.61
CA GLN A 354 1.66 32.88 15.78
C GLN A 354 1.83 32.45 14.32
N LEU A 355 1.52 33.36 13.39
CA LEU A 355 1.78 33.22 11.96
C LEU A 355 3.16 33.80 11.63
N TYR A 356 3.97 33.02 10.90
CA TYR A 356 5.27 33.42 10.38
C TYR A 356 5.24 33.42 8.86
N GLN A 357 5.62 34.54 8.23
CA GLN A 357 5.56 34.72 6.79
C GLN A 357 6.96 34.82 6.18
N ALA A 358 7.13 34.17 5.03
CA ALA A 358 8.19 34.45 4.06
C ALA A 358 7.56 35.03 2.78
N ASP A 359 8.36 35.30 1.76
CA ASP A 359 7.89 35.99 0.55
C ASP A 359 6.74 35.24 -0.17
N ASP A 360 6.82 33.91 -0.27
CA ASP A 360 5.93 33.10 -1.10
C ASP A 360 5.14 32.02 -0.33
N PHE A 361 5.34 31.89 0.98
CA PHE A 361 4.67 30.91 1.83
C PHE A 361 4.66 31.36 3.30
N SER A 362 3.88 30.69 4.14
CA SER A 362 3.83 30.98 5.58
C SER A 362 3.66 29.71 6.42
N ALA A 363 4.01 29.80 7.71
CA ALA A 363 3.83 28.76 8.69
C ALA A 363 3.07 29.31 9.92
N PHE A 364 1.92 28.72 10.24
CA PHE A 364 1.18 29.01 11.47
C PHE A 364 1.53 27.97 12.53
N ILE A 365 2.01 28.42 13.67
CA ILE A 365 2.53 27.56 14.72
C ILE A 365 1.66 27.69 15.95
N VAL A 366 1.31 26.56 16.57
CA VAL A 366 0.49 26.48 17.78
C VAL A 366 1.18 25.54 18.76
N VAL A 367 1.43 26.00 19.98
CA VAL A 367 2.10 25.21 21.03
C VAL A 367 1.33 25.32 22.33
N THR A 368 1.00 24.16 22.90
CA THR A 368 0.68 24.06 24.33
C THR A 368 1.83 23.39 25.02
N ALA A 369 2.34 23.96 26.12
CA ALA A 369 3.52 23.43 26.79
C ALA A 369 3.37 23.43 28.31
N GLY A 370 3.62 22.27 28.91
CA GLY A 370 3.77 22.06 30.33
C GLY A 370 5.05 21.28 30.60
N VAL A 371 5.72 21.59 31.71
CA VAL A 371 7.02 21.00 32.07
C VAL A 371 6.94 20.24 33.40
N GLY A 372 5.77 19.68 33.72
CA GLY A 372 5.54 18.98 34.99
C GLY A 372 6.20 17.61 35.09
N ASN A 373 6.42 16.98 33.94
CA ASN A 373 7.00 15.66 33.69
C ASN A 373 8.12 15.79 32.65
N ALA A 374 8.96 16.81 32.82
CA ALA A 374 10.09 17.03 31.93
C ALA A 374 11.09 15.88 32.04
N ILE A 375 11.60 15.41 30.91
CA ILE A 375 12.46 14.23 30.79
C ILE A 375 13.70 14.60 29.97
N ASP A 376 14.85 14.16 30.44
CA ASP A 376 16.07 14.03 29.64
C ASP A 376 15.99 12.73 28.84
N ALA A 377 15.78 12.85 27.53
CA ALA A 377 15.63 11.68 26.66
C ALA A 377 16.88 10.78 26.65
N ALA A 378 18.07 11.34 26.93
CA ALA A 378 19.33 10.60 26.94
C ALA A 378 19.53 9.75 28.22
N ARG A 379 18.70 9.96 29.25
CA ARG A 379 18.71 9.22 30.52
C ARG A 379 17.31 8.68 30.87
N SER A 380 16.49 8.43 29.85
CA SER A 380 15.09 8.03 30.01
C SER A 380 14.91 6.65 30.65
N GLU A 381 15.95 5.81 30.65
CA GLU A 381 15.99 4.50 31.31
C GLU A 381 15.94 4.59 32.85
N GLU A 382 16.28 5.75 33.42
CA GLU A 382 16.18 6.00 34.86
C GLU A 382 14.74 6.28 35.31
N HIS A 383 13.83 6.48 34.36
CA HIS A 383 12.41 6.67 34.62
C HIS A 383 11.64 5.35 34.59
N THR A 384 10.62 5.24 35.44
CA THR A 384 9.63 4.16 35.31
C THR A 384 8.58 4.57 34.28
N PHE A 385 8.33 3.73 33.28
CA PHE A 385 7.31 4.01 32.27
C PHE A 385 5.91 4.01 32.88
N ASN A 386 5.32 5.19 33.03
CA ASN A 386 3.92 5.40 33.38
C ASN A 386 3.21 6.13 32.23
N LYS A 387 2.03 5.65 31.83
CA LYS A 387 1.22 6.35 30.83
C LYS A 387 0.59 7.59 31.47
N THR A 388 1.29 8.71 31.43
CA THR A 388 0.78 10.02 31.82
C THR A 388 0.54 10.90 30.59
N PRO A 389 -0.54 11.72 30.54
CA PRO A 389 -0.80 12.59 29.41
C PRO A 389 0.36 13.52 29.04
N GLY A 390 0.51 13.76 27.74
CA GLY A 390 1.51 14.66 27.16
C GLY A 390 1.37 16.09 27.65
N THR A 391 2.48 16.82 27.67
CA THR A 391 2.45 18.22 28.11
C THR A 391 2.96 19.20 27.07
N ILE A 392 3.80 18.81 26.11
CA ILE A 392 4.16 19.67 24.98
C ILE A 392 3.57 19.12 23.68
N ASN A 393 2.58 19.83 23.15
CA ASN A 393 1.99 19.57 21.85
C ASN A 393 2.32 20.72 20.92
N THR A 394 2.92 20.41 19.77
CA THR A 394 3.37 21.38 18.76
C THR A 394 2.66 21.11 17.45
N TRP A 395 1.95 22.11 16.94
CA TRP A 395 1.33 22.09 15.62
C TRP A 395 2.04 23.09 14.71
N VAL A 396 2.39 22.64 13.52
CA VAL A 396 2.96 23.47 12.46
C VAL A 396 2.11 23.30 11.21
N PHE A 397 1.42 24.37 10.83
CA PHE A 397 0.63 24.41 9.60
C PHE A 397 1.37 25.21 8.54
N VAL A 398 1.67 24.60 7.40
CA VAL A 398 2.39 25.23 6.30
C VAL A 398 1.42 25.56 5.17
N ASN A 399 1.33 26.85 4.83
CA ASN A 399 0.63 27.34 3.66
C ASN A 399 1.51 27.17 2.43
N GLY A 400 1.63 25.92 1.93
CA GLY A 400 2.52 25.52 0.84
C GLY A 400 2.40 24.03 0.49
N GLU A 401 3.18 23.61 -0.52
CA GLU A 401 3.35 22.19 -0.86
C GLU A 401 4.64 21.65 -0.25
N LEU A 402 4.57 20.49 0.39
CA LEU A 402 5.71 19.82 1.02
C LEU A 402 5.94 18.45 0.41
N THR A 403 7.22 18.13 0.14
CA THR A 403 7.68 16.77 -0.14
C THR A 403 7.71 15.93 1.14
N GLU A 404 7.81 14.59 1.01
CA GLU A 404 8.03 13.69 2.15
C GLU A 404 9.30 14.06 2.93
N GLU A 405 10.37 14.42 2.23
CA GLU A 405 11.62 14.87 2.85
C GLU A 405 11.41 16.15 3.66
N ALA A 406 10.66 17.13 3.14
CA ALA A 406 10.34 18.36 3.87
C ALA A 406 9.48 18.10 5.11
N PHE A 407 8.53 17.16 5.08
CA PHE A 407 7.75 16.77 6.27
C PHE A 407 8.67 16.22 7.39
N ILE A 408 9.57 15.30 7.05
CA ILE A 408 10.51 14.70 8.01
C ILE A 408 11.44 15.78 8.58
N GLN A 409 12.02 16.61 7.73
CA GLN A 409 12.91 17.69 8.16
C GLN A 409 12.19 18.74 9.01
N SER A 410 10.91 19.01 8.75
CA SER A 410 10.10 19.93 9.56
C SER A 410 9.96 19.43 11.00
N ILE A 411 9.73 18.13 11.20
CA ILE A 411 9.66 17.51 12.53
C ILE A 411 11.00 17.63 13.26
N MET A 412 12.12 17.36 12.57
CA MET A 412 13.46 17.48 13.16
C MET A 412 13.73 18.92 13.61
N THR A 413 13.57 19.89 12.70
CA THR A 413 13.78 21.31 12.98
C THR A 413 12.90 21.82 14.12
N ALA A 414 11.62 21.44 14.14
CA ALA A 414 10.70 21.80 15.21
C ALA A 414 11.11 21.18 16.57
N THR A 415 11.57 19.92 16.57
CA THR A 415 12.03 19.24 17.77
C THR A 415 13.27 19.91 18.35
N GLU A 416 14.26 20.23 17.51
CA GLU A 416 15.47 20.96 17.91
C GLU A 416 15.15 22.34 18.50
N ALA A 417 14.24 23.08 17.87
CA ALA A 417 13.79 24.39 18.34
C ALA A 417 13.08 24.31 19.70
N LYS A 418 12.20 23.32 19.89
CA LYS A 418 11.55 23.05 21.17
C LYS A 418 12.58 22.71 22.25
N VAL A 419 13.54 21.83 21.97
CA VAL A 419 14.62 21.46 22.91
C VAL A 419 15.41 22.70 23.31
N LYS A 420 15.77 23.56 22.35
CA LYS A 420 16.49 24.80 22.62
C LYS A 420 15.69 25.74 23.53
N ALA A 421 14.38 25.88 23.32
CA ALA A 421 13.51 26.66 24.20
C ALA A 421 13.46 26.10 25.63
N MET A 422 13.40 24.78 25.79
CA MET A 422 13.44 24.13 27.10
C MET A 422 14.78 24.34 27.81
N HIS A 423 15.89 24.19 27.07
CA HIS A 423 17.23 24.43 27.58
C HIS A 423 17.40 25.87 28.07
N ASP A 424 17.00 26.86 27.27
CA ASP A 424 17.16 28.28 27.62
C ASP A 424 16.24 28.74 28.75
N LEU A 425 15.19 27.96 29.06
CA LEU A 425 14.33 28.11 30.23
C LEU A 425 14.78 27.27 31.44
N GLU A 426 15.94 26.62 31.33
CA GLU A 426 16.54 25.76 32.34
C GLU A 426 15.51 24.74 32.87
N VAL A 427 14.78 24.10 31.95
CA VAL A 427 13.84 23.04 32.32
C VAL A 427 14.64 21.81 32.74
N MET A 428 14.49 21.39 33.98
CA MET A 428 15.22 20.25 34.55
C MET A 428 14.32 19.01 34.62
N ASP A 429 14.93 17.86 34.39
CA ASP A 429 14.37 16.56 34.73
C ASP A 429 14.50 16.35 36.25
N ALA A 430 13.37 16.12 36.91
CA ALA A 430 13.30 15.99 38.37
C ALA A 430 13.92 14.70 38.89
N VAL A 431 14.03 13.65 38.07
CA VAL A 431 14.56 12.34 38.46
C VAL A 431 16.08 12.33 38.33
N THR A 432 16.58 12.76 37.18
CA THR A 432 18.02 12.67 36.84
C THR A 432 18.82 13.90 37.28
N GLY A 433 18.13 15.03 37.52
CA GLY A 433 18.75 16.32 37.83
C GLY A 433 19.47 16.96 36.64
N THR A 434 19.25 16.47 35.41
CA THR A 434 19.85 17.01 34.18
C THR A 434 18.87 17.92 33.42
N VAL A 435 19.34 18.59 32.37
CA VAL A 435 18.50 19.44 31.51
C VAL A 435 17.58 18.54 30.68
N ALA A 436 16.28 18.82 30.72
CA ALA A 436 15.29 18.06 29.97
C ALA A 436 15.25 18.46 28.48
N THR A 437 14.98 17.49 27.61
CA THR A 437 14.87 17.67 26.15
C THR A 437 13.42 17.51 25.64
N GLY A 438 12.51 17.10 26.52
CA GLY A 438 11.11 16.92 26.20
C GLY A 438 10.32 16.50 27.42
N THR A 439 9.17 15.88 27.19
CA THR A 439 8.37 15.24 28.25
C THR A 439 8.03 13.81 27.86
N SER A 440 7.40 13.06 28.76
CA SER A 440 7.06 11.64 28.55
C SER A 440 6.22 11.36 27.31
N THR A 441 5.49 12.35 26.82
CA THR A 441 4.38 12.17 25.88
C THR A 441 4.23 13.39 24.96
N ASP A 442 5.36 14.00 24.59
CA ASP A 442 5.39 15.08 23.58
C ASP A 442 4.70 14.62 22.28
N SER A 443 3.92 15.51 21.68
CA SER A 443 3.30 15.25 20.38
C SER A 443 3.55 16.38 19.40
N ILE A 444 3.74 16.02 18.14
CA ILE A 444 3.96 16.98 17.05
C ILE A 444 3.10 16.63 15.85
N LEU A 445 2.66 17.65 15.13
CA LEU A 445 2.11 17.51 13.80
C LEU A 445 2.67 18.59 12.87
N ILE A 446 2.93 18.19 11.63
CA ILE A 446 3.16 19.09 10.50
C ILE A 446 2.04 18.86 9.50
N ALA A 447 1.30 19.90 9.14
CA ALA A 447 0.20 19.84 8.19
C ALA A 447 0.41 20.88 7.09
N ALA A 448 0.16 20.53 5.83
CA ALA A 448 0.39 21.40 4.69
C ALA A 448 -0.82 21.43 3.74
N THR A 449 -1.07 22.59 3.14
CA THR A 449 -2.18 22.78 2.18
C THR A 449 -1.99 21.98 0.88
N GLN A 450 -0.75 21.59 0.55
CA GLN A 450 -0.39 21.00 -0.74
C GLN A 450 -0.80 21.89 -1.92
N LYS A 451 -0.79 23.22 -1.69
CA LYS A 451 -1.08 24.27 -2.65
C LYS A 451 -0.12 25.43 -2.42
N GLY A 452 0.30 26.10 -3.50
CA GLY A 452 1.22 27.24 -3.43
C GLY A 452 2.67 26.82 -3.68
N GLN A 453 3.63 27.54 -3.10
CA GLN A 453 5.04 27.26 -3.35
C GLN A 453 5.45 25.90 -2.77
N ARG A 454 6.07 25.07 -3.62
CA ARG A 454 6.65 23.79 -3.22
C ARG A 454 7.96 23.98 -2.46
N GLN A 455 8.07 23.31 -1.33
CA GLN A 455 9.26 23.23 -0.50
C GLN A 455 9.78 21.79 -0.55
N ASP A 456 10.95 21.61 -1.15
CA ASP A 456 11.61 20.30 -1.20
C ASP A 456 12.32 19.95 0.11
N TYR A 457 12.69 20.97 0.91
CA TYR A 457 13.49 20.83 2.13
C TYR A 457 13.02 21.75 3.25
N ALA A 458 13.11 21.27 4.50
CA ALA A 458 12.75 22.00 5.71
C ALA A 458 13.84 21.96 6.81
N GLY A 459 15.08 21.61 6.44
CA GLY A 459 16.22 21.63 7.35
C GLY A 459 16.47 23.04 7.93
N THR A 460 17.13 23.12 9.07
CA THR A 460 17.22 24.33 9.92
C THR A 460 17.57 25.65 9.21
N ILE A 461 18.38 25.62 8.16
CA ILE A 461 18.80 26.83 7.41
C ILE A 461 17.96 27.12 6.15
N THR A 462 17.08 26.19 5.74
CA THR A 462 16.21 26.40 4.58
C THR A 462 15.16 27.47 4.88
N PRO A 463 14.53 28.10 3.87
CA PRO A 463 13.50 29.10 4.10
C PRO A 463 12.40 28.61 5.05
N LEU A 464 11.86 27.40 4.80
CA LEU A 464 10.86 26.79 5.66
C LEU A 464 11.41 26.44 7.04
N GLY A 465 12.61 25.85 7.12
CA GLY A 465 13.24 25.50 8.38
C GLY A 465 13.49 26.71 9.28
N LYS A 466 13.83 27.88 8.71
CA LYS A 466 13.97 29.13 9.47
C LYS A 466 12.67 29.57 10.13
N LEU A 467 11.54 29.51 9.41
CA LEU A 467 10.23 29.86 9.97
C LEU A 467 9.82 28.89 11.08
N ILE A 468 9.95 27.59 10.82
CA ILE A 468 9.62 26.54 11.80
C ILE A 468 10.51 26.66 13.03
N GLY A 469 11.82 26.75 12.84
CA GLY A 469 12.79 26.83 13.93
C GLY A 469 12.57 28.06 14.81
N LYS A 470 12.43 29.24 14.19
CA LYS A 470 12.14 30.48 14.94
C LYS A 470 10.82 30.38 15.68
N GLY A 471 9.75 29.99 14.99
CA GLY A 471 8.43 30.09 15.57
C GLY A 471 8.08 29.00 16.56
N VAL A 472 8.59 27.77 16.39
CA VAL A 472 8.45 26.74 17.42
C VAL A 472 9.23 27.13 18.68
N TYR A 473 10.43 27.69 18.54
CA TYR A 473 11.20 28.20 19.67
C TYR A 473 10.41 29.29 20.42
N GLU A 474 9.99 30.35 19.73
CA GLU A 474 9.26 31.48 20.33
C GLU A 474 7.94 31.03 20.99
N CYS A 475 7.11 30.24 20.29
CA CYS A 475 5.84 29.77 20.83
C CYS A 475 6.03 28.83 22.03
N THR A 476 7.05 27.96 22.01
CA THR A 476 7.36 27.07 23.13
C THR A 476 7.81 27.88 24.35
N MET A 477 8.69 28.87 24.17
CA MET A 477 9.11 29.77 25.25
C MET A 477 7.91 30.44 25.92
N MET A 478 7.01 31.01 25.12
CA MET A 478 5.82 31.70 25.62
C MET A 478 4.85 30.74 26.33
N ALA A 479 4.58 29.57 25.76
CA ALA A 479 3.66 28.59 26.35
C ALA A 479 4.16 28.07 27.72
N ILE A 480 5.45 27.73 27.84
CA ILE A 480 6.04 27.31 29.12
C ILE A 480 5.96 28.43 30.15
N GLN A 481 6.26 29.68 29.75
CA GLN A 481 6.17 30.83 30.65
C GLN A 481 4.74 31.10 31.14
N LYS A 482 3.73 30.98 30.27
CA LYS A 482 2.31 31.09 30.64
C LYS A 482 1.93 30.02 31.66
N SER A 483 2.27 28.75 31.40
CA SER A 483 2.03 27.63 32.31
C SER A 483 2.70 27.82 33.68
N ARG A 484 3.97 28.26 33.70
CA ARG A 484 4.71 28.58 34.95
C ARG A 484 4.05 29.71 35.74
N LYS A 485 3.54 30.76 35.07
CA LYS A 485 2.83 31.88 35.73
C LYS A 485 1.53 31.41 36.36
N ARG A 486 0.79 30.50 35.71
CA ARG A 486 -0.46 29.96 36.25
C ARG A 486 -0.23 29.13 37.51
N LYS A 487 0.80 28.28 37.56
CA LYS A 487 1.16 27.52 38.78
C LYS A 487 1.55 28.38 39.99
N LYS A 488 1.92 29.65 39.78
CA LYS A 488 2.28 30.58 40.85
C LYS A 488 1.09 31.37 41.39
N LYS A 489 -0.05 31.34 40.71
CA LYS A 489 -1.33 31.89 41.16
C LYS A 489 -2.15 30.78 41.81
#